data_AF-A0A2D7V1H9-F1
#
_entry.id   AF-A0A2D7V1H9-F1
#
_cell.length_a   1.000
_cell.length_b   1.000
_cell.length_c   1.000
_cell.angle_alpha   90.00
_cell.angle_beta   90.00
_cell.angle_gamma   90.00
#
_symmetry.space_group_name_H-M   'P 1'
#
loop_
_entity.id
_entity.type
_entity.pdbx_description
1 polymer ?
#
loop_
_entity_poly.entity_id
_entity_poly.type
_entity_poly.pdbx_seq_one_letter_code
_entity_poly.pdbx_strand_id
1 'polypeptide(L)'
;MIGIIEISSKNYGHMVPCNLCRTLTEDEDLMGGLCCVCTPWWPTVKSKVELTPAWQRDAEECNLSDDTMKWIVENEIEPDDNGWARVLSKIMEDVEPSELLDEWDDSSISIILNDIKRVILPELPMFQRGIYRIQTPFELSSDLRFGKVMDTEVLYDNGVLRIDGYHIAYGPGNLLMRYLLENRPDPGGRFSRIMQQLLGLSAKDLSQRERLPVTPSNRKWEGGFRLAGSVRPFLLGSESSFPDPPFDWEPEGFELVVLDNKQQRHRMPLPKSSRAIEAFTAIWNGRDGSRLARHLRGISFRWALSSGIIQSDSVANPTERSFLLLRSIIDASPNIKMDGFQISIIGSSGVEWRISAGVGVHGAPYIVRPLGRTKEGKTVLFREVCAYDAADELPIGDRIATMALSLLNDENTAKRVDTIRMGINMVKRHFSDTIHPPR
;
A
#
# COMPACT_ATOMS: atom_id res chain seq x y z
N MET A 1 -39.76 -27.65 33.07
CA MET A 1 -39.21 -28.25 31.84
C MET A 1 -38.63 -27.09 31.03
N ILE A 2 -37.35 -26.81 31.24
CA ILE A 2 -36.65 -25.67 30.61
C ILE A 2 -35.93 -26.26 29.39
N GLY A 3 -36.34 -25.81 28.21
CA GLY A 3 -35.74 -26.23 26.94
C GLY A 3 -34.32 -25.68 26.83
N ILE A 4 -33.36 -26.58 26.65
CA ILE A 4 -31.98 -26.26 26.30
C ILE A 4 -32.00 -25.88 24.81
N ILE A 5 -31.68 -24.63 24.52
CA ILE A 5 -31.41 -24.17 23.16
C ILE A 5 -29.97 -24.61 22.84
N GLU A 6 -29.81 -25.61 21.97
CA GLU A 6 -28.53 -25.93 21.35
C GLU A 6 -28.11 -24.76 20.45
N ILE A 7 -27.12 -24.01 20.90
CA ILE A 7 -26.42 -23.04 20.06
C ILE A 7 -25.53 -23.85 19.11
N SER A 8 -26.00 -24.00 17.87
CA SER A 8 -25.21 -24.53 16.76
C SER A 8 -23.91 -23.73 16.65
N SER A 9 -22.79 -24.40 16.94
CA SER A 9 -21.45 -23.89 16.66
C SER A 9 -21.27 -23.76 15.15
N LYS A 10 -21.32 -22.53 14.63
CA LYS A 10 -20.85 -22.26 13.28
C LYS A 10 -19.38 -22.68 13.22
N ASN A 11 -19.05 -23.61 12.32
CA ASN A 11 -17.68 -23.89 11.93
C ASN A 11 -17.09 -22.59 11.35
N TYR A 12 -16.25 -21.92 12.12
CA TYR A 12 -15.40 -20.87 11.57
C TYR A 12 -14.31 -21.58 10.75
N GLY A 13 -14.31 -21.39 9.43
CA GLY A 13 -13.29 -21.94 8.55
C GLY A 13 -11.89 -21.51 9.01
N HIS A 14 -10.91 -22.39 8.88
CA HIS A 14 -9.53 -22.10 9.22
C HIS A 14 -8.95 -21.10 8.20
N MET A 15 -8.74 -19.85 8.61
CA MET A 15 -8.19 -18.79 7.76
C MET A 15 -6.67 -18.93 7.66
N VAL A 16 -6.14 -18.96 6.44
CA VAL A 16 -4.71 -19.12 6.14
C VAL A 16 -4.27 -18.01 5.18
N PRO A 17 -3.06 -17.42 5.35
CA PRO A 17 -2.56 -16.41 4.41
C PRO A 17 -2.23 -17.01 3.05
N CYS A 18 -2.62 -16.31 1.99
CA CYS A 18 -2.18 -16.63 0.63
C CYS A 18 -0.65 -16.50 0.50
N ASN A 19 0.00 -17.47 -0.13
CA ASN A 19 1.46 -17.51 -0.31
C ASN A 19 2.04 -16.36 -1.16
N LEU A 20 1.21 -15.60 -1.86
CA LEU A 20 1.62 -14.46 -2.69
C LEU A 20 1.13 -13.12 -2.13
N CYS A 21 -0.18 -12.90 -2.05
CA CYS A 21 -0.72 -11.61 -1.58
C CYS A 21 -0.82 -11.51 -0.05
N ARG A 22 -0.58 -12.61 0.69
CA ARG A 22 -0.65 -12.68 2.16
C ARG A 22 -2.02 -12.41 2.79
N THR A 23 -3.03 -12.06 2.00
CA THR A 23 -4.42 -11.95 2.45
C THR A 23 -4.91 -13.26 3.07
N LEU A 24 -5.44 -13.17 4.30
CA LEU A 24 -6.10 -14.28 4.97
C LEU A 24 -7.32 -14.73 4.16
N THR A 25 -7.33 -16.01 3.78
CA THR A 25 -8.35 -16.63 2.95
C THR A 25 -8.77 -17.95 3.59
N GLU A 26 -10.00 -18.41 3.39
CA GLU A 26 -10.41 -19.75 3.84
C GLU A 26 -9.54 -20.81 3.15
N ASP A 27 -9.08 -21.83 3.89
CA ASP A 27 -8.18 -22.86 3.35
C ASP A 27 -8.78 -23.59 2.12
N GLU A 28 -10.10 -23.75 2.09
CA GLU A 28 -10.85 -24.37 0.98
C GLU A 28 -10.79 -23.54 -0.32
N ASP A 29 -10.61 -22.22 -0.20
CA ASP A 29 -10.50 -21.28 -1.32
C ASP A 29 -9.05 -21.15 -1.84
N LEU A 30 -8.09 -21.82 -1.19
CA LEU A 30 -6.68 -21.81 -1.58
C LEU A 30 -6.34 -23.03 -2.44
N MET A 31 -5.84 -22.76 -3.65
CA MET A 31 -5.33 -23.79 -4.57
C MET A 31 -3.80 -23.84 -4.44
N GLY A 32 -3.29 -24.84 -3.70
CA GLY A 32 -1.85 -24.95 -3.44
C GLY A 32 -1.30 -23.80 -2.56
N GLY A 33 -2.13 -23.29 -1.65
CA GLY A 33 -1.81 -22.15 -0.78
C GLY A 33 -1.92 -20.79 -1.46
N LEU A 34 -2.55 -20.70 -2.64
CA LEU A 34 -2.73 -19.46 -3.39
C LEU A 34 -4.21 -19.18 -3.63
N CYS A 35 -4.63 -17.93 -3.43
CA CYS A 35 -5.98 -17.50 -3.73
C CYS A 35 -6.20 -17.36 -5.26
N CYS A 36 -7.46 -17.33 -5.69
CA CYS A 36 -7.84 -17.27 -7.10
C CYS A 36 -7.20 -16.13 -7.90
N VAL A 37 -6.95 -14.98 -7.26
CA VAL A 37 -6.25 -13.82 -7.86
C VAL A 37 -4.78 -14.12 -8.16
N CYS A 38 -4.12 -14.87 -7.27
CA CYS A 38 -2.68 -15.09 -7.27
C CYS A 38 -2.25 -16.31 -8.08
N THR A 39 -3.05 -17.38 -8.07
CA THR A 39 -2.76 -18.65 -8.74
C THR A 39 -2.30 -18.51 -10.20
N PRO A 40 -2.93 -17.68 -11.06
CA PRO A 40 -2.55 -17.56 -12.47
C PRO A 40 -1.12 -17.04 -12.67
N TRP A 41 -0.61 -16.26 -11.72
CA TRP A 41 0.64 -15.51 -11.87
C TRP A 41 1.82 -16.16 -11.15
N TRP A 42 1.54 -17.13 -10.26
CA TRP A 42 2.54 -17.78 -9.44
C TRP A 42 3.75 -18.31 -10.21
N PRO A 43 3.61 -19.00 -11.36
CA PRO A 43 4.76 -19.49 -12.13
C PRO A 43 5.72 -18.38 -12.56
N THR A 44 5.23 -17.15 -12.75
CA THR A 44 6.02 -15.99 -13.19
C THR A 44 6.71 -15.28 -12.04
N VAL A 45 6.14 -15.33 -10.83
CA VAL A 45 6.59 -14.50 -9.69
C VAL A 45 7.17 -15.27 -8.53
N LYS A 46 7.02 -16.60 -8.49
CA LYS A 46 7.48 -17.46 -7.39
C LYS A 46 8.93 -17.17 -6.99
N SER A 47 9.85 -17.15 -7.95
CA SER A 47 11.27 -16.89 -7.68
C SER A 47 11.51 -15.51 -7.06
N LYS A 48 10.74 -14.49 -7.43
CA LYS A 48 10.85 -13.13 -6.86
C LYS A 48 10.33 -13.08 -5.42
N VAL A 49 9.34 -13.89 -5.08
CA VAL A 49 8.77 -13.97 -3.72
C VAL A 49 9.68 -14.74 -2.77
N GLU A 50 10.33 -15.79 -3.26
CA GLU A 50 11.24 -16.64 -2.48
C GLU A 50 12.63 -16.01 -2.28
N LEU A 51 12.94 -14.92 -2.99
CA LEU A 51 14.20 -14.19 -2.84
C LEU A 51 14.20 -13.30 -1.59
N THR A 52 15.25 -13.42 -0.78
CA THR A 52 15.54 -12.47 0.29
C THR A 52 15.74 -11.06 -0.29
N PRO A 53 15.04 -10.03 0.24
CA PRO A 53 15.20 -8.65 -0.21
C PRO A 53 16.66 -8.19 -0.19
N ALA A 54 17.11 -7.42 -1.19
CA ALA A 54 18.54 -7.08 -1.27
C ALA A 54 19.02 -6.21 -0.11
N TRP A 55 18.19 -5.28 0.38
CA TRP A 55 18.51 -4.48 1.58
C TRP A 55 18.82 -5.37 2.80
N GLN A 56 18.13 -6.51 2.91
CA GLN A 56 18.28 -7.44 4.02
C GLN A 56 19.58 -8.23 3.89
N ARG A 57 19.95 -8.64 2.68
CA ARG A 57 21.27 -9.26 2.42
C ARG A 57 22.40 -8.30 2.79
N ASP A 58 22.28 -7.04 2.39
CA ASP A 58 23.26 -6.00 2.74
C ASP A 58 23.36 -5.79 4.26
N ALA A 59 22.23 -5.92 4.98
CA ALA A 59 22.18 -5.81 6.44
C ALA A 59 22.74 -7.05 7.15
N GLU A 60 22.51 -8.24 6.61
CA GLU A 60 23.02 -9.52 7.10
C GLU A 60 24.55 -9.61 7.01
N GLU A 61 25.13 -9.07 5.94
CA GLU A 61 26.59 -8.99 5.75
C GLU A 61 27.26 -7.87 6.60
N CYS A 62 26.49 -7.08 7.35
CA CYS A 62 26.98 -5.91 8.07
C CYS A 62 27.40 -6.21 9.52
N ASN A 63 28.71 -6.28 9.76
CA ASN A 63 29.30 -6.46 11.09
C ASN A 63 29.28 -5.20 11.99
N LEU A 64 28.93 -4.02 11.46
CA LEU A 64 28.90 -2.78 12.23
C LEU A 64 27.91 -2.85 13.41
N SER A 65 26.89 -3.71 13.31
CA SER A 65 25.81 -3.84 14.31
C SER A 65 26.18 -4.69 15.52
N ASP A 66 27.31 -5.42 15.52
CA ASP A 66 27.65 -6.42 16.55
C ASP A 66 27.67 -5.86 17.97
N ASP A 67 28.42 -4.79 18.19
CA ASP A 67 28.57 -4.19 19.52
C ASP A 67 27.26 -3.58 20.02
N THR A 68 26.50 -2.93 19.13
CA THR A 68 25.22 -2.33 19.47
C THR A 68 24.16 -3.39 19.78
N MET A 69 24.10 -4.47 19.00
CA MET A 69 23.18 -5.58 19.28
C MET A 69 23.52 -6.30 20.57
N LYS A 70 24.79 -6.52 20.87
CA LYS A 70 25.21 -7.05 22.17
C LYS A 70 24.75 -6.16 23.31
N TRP A 71 24.94 -4.85 23.16
CA TRP A 71 24.47 -3.88 24.14
C TRP A 71 22.94 -3.86 24.30
N ILE A 72 22.16 -3.96 23.21
CA ILE A 72 20.69 -4.07 23.23
C ILE A 72 20.25 -5.27 24.07
N VAL A 73 20.87 -6.43 23.84
CA VAL A 73 20.55 -7.68 24.56
C VAL A 73 20.94 -7.58 26.04
N GLU A 74 22.14 -7.08 26.34
CA GLU A 74 22.63 -6.94 27.73
C GLU A 74 21.80 -5.96 28.56
N ASN A 75 21.14 -5.01 27.92
CA ASN A 75 20.34 -3.97 28.57
C ASN A 75 18.83 -4.21 28.45
N GLU A 76 18.41 -5.39 27.95
CA GLU A 76 17.00 -5.78 27.78
C GLU A 76 16.17 -4.70 27.08
N ILE A 77 16.71 -4.15 25.98
CA ILE A 77 16.06 -3.05 25.27
C ILE A 77 15.00 -3.61 24.32
N GLU A 78 13.75 -3.26 24.58
CA GLU A 78 12.60 -3.61 23.76
C GLU A 78 12.43 -2.65 22.57
N PRO A 79 11.87 -3.08 21.42
CA PRO A 79 11.66 -2.24 20.24
C PRO A 79 10.43 -1.32 20.40
N ASP A 80 10.33 -0.62 21.53
CA ASP A 80 9.33 0.42 21.79
C ASP A 80 9.91 1.83 21.56
N ASP A 81 9.12 2.89 21.82
CA ASP A 81 9.58 4.27 21.64
C ASP A 81 10.84 4.59 22.46
N ASN A 82 10.91 4.12 23.71
CA ASN A 82 12.05 4.35 24.59
C ASN A 82 13.29 3.60 24.12
N GLY A 83 13.12 2.35 23.70
CA GLY A 83 14.21 1.53 23.20
C GLY A 83 14.77 2.07 21.89
N TRP A 84 13.90 2.47 20.96
CA TRP A 84 14.32 3.15 19.74
C TRP A 84 15.05 4.47 20.02
N ALA A 85 14.55 5.30 20.93
CA ALA A 85 15.23 6.54 21.33
C ALA A 85 16.62 6.26 21.92
N ARG A 86 16.76 5.25 22.78
CA ARG A 86 18.05 4.83 23.35
C ARG A 86 19.02 4.31 22.28
N VAL A 87 18.54 3.52 21.33
CA VAL A 87 19.38 2.97 20.24
C VAL A 87 19.81 4.07 19.28
N LEU A 88 18.89 4.95 18.87
CA LEU A 88 19.18 6.09 17.99
C LEU A 88 20.17 7.06 18.65
N SER A 89 19.93 7.42 19.91
CA SER A 89 20.85 8.21 20.73
C SER A 89 22.26 7.60 20.76
N LYS A 90 22.36 6.29 21.02
CA LYS A 90 23.65 5.59 21.06
C LYS A 90 24.41 5.62 19.74
N ILE A 91 23.74 5.49 18.60
CA ILE A 91 24.42 5.50 17.29
C ILE A 91 24.70 6.90 16.76
N MET A 92 23.96 7.90 17.21
CA MET A 92 24.16 9.31 16.85
C MET A 92 25.21 10.00 17.74
N GLU A 93 25.49 9.47 18.93
CA GLU A 93 26.46 9.94 19.95
C GLU A 93 26.14 11.30 20.59
N ASP A 94 25.61 12.26 19.84
CA ASP A 94 25.39 13.66 20.28
C ASP A 94 23.91 14.00 20.60
N VAL A 95 23.04 13.01 20.74
CA VAL A 95 21.59 13.22 20.97
C VAL A 95 21.14 12.44 22.19
N GLU A 96 20.49 13.12 23.14
CA GLU A 96 19.90 12.46 24.31
C GLU A 96 18.58 11.74 23.96
N PRO A 97 18.25 10.59 24.59
CA PRO A 97 17.02 9.85 24.29
C PRO A 97 15.75 10.69 24.47
N SER A 98 15.72 11.61 25.44
CA SER A 98 14.59 12.50 25.69
C SER A 98 14.31 13.47 24.53
N GLU A 99 15.31 13.81 23.73
CA GLU A 99 15.14 14.67 22.55
C GLU A 99 14.43 13.94 21.41
N LEU A 100 14.47 12.61 21.40
CA LEU A 100 13.84 11.76 20.39
C LEU A 100 12.44 11.27 20.78
N LEU A 101 11.98 11.58 21.99
CA LEU A 101 10.66 11.19 22.48
C LEU A 101 9.66 12.34 22.33
N ASP A 102 8.43 11.97 22.01
CA ASP A 102 7.28 12.88 22.05
C ASP A 102 6.64 12.83 23.44
N GLU A 103 5.82 13.84 23.75
CA GLU A 103 4.99 13.87 24.98
C GLU A 103 3.72 13.02 24.88
N TRP A 104 3.47 12.41 23.71
CA TRP A 104 2.21 11.75 23.37
C TRP A 104 2.41 10.26 23.10
N ASP A 105 1.59 9.43 23.77
CA ASP A 105 1.53 7.97 23.56
C ASP A 105 0.22 7.54 22.88
N ASP A 106 0.14 6.28 22.44
CA ASP A 106 -1.02 5.75 21.71
C ASP A 106 -2.33 5.85 22.52
N SER A 107 -2.25 5.75 23.85
CA SER A 107 -3.39 5.89 24.76
C SER A 107 -3.94 7.32 24.74
N SER A 108 -3.04 8.30 24.84
CA SER A 108 -3.36 9.73 24.78
C SER A 108 -3.93 10.10 23.42
N ILE A 109 -3.33 9.61 22.33
CA ILE A 109 -3.85 9.81 20.97
C ILE A 109 -5.27 9.27 20.83
N SER A 110 -5.55 8.07 21.33
CA SER A 110 -6.88 7.46 21.24
C SER A 110 -7.96 8.28 21.96
N ILE A 111 -7.62 8.88 23.10
CA ILE A 111 -8.53 9.78 23.83
C ILE A 111 -8.78 11.05 23.02
N ILE A 112 -7.72 11.70 22.53
CA ILE A 112 -7.81 12.96 21.78
C ILE A 112 -8.58 12.77 20.47
N LEU A 113 -8.37 11.67 19.75
CA LEU A 113 -9.08 11.34 18.51
C LEU A 113 -10.61 11.33 18.71
N ASN A 114 -11.09 10.84 19.85
CA ASN A 114 -12.51 10.86 20.17
C ASN A 114 -13.03 12.29 20.41
N ASP A 115 -12.22 13.16 21.01
CA ASP A 115 -12.58 14.55 21.29
C ASP A 115 -12.61 15.41 20.02
N ILE A 116 -11.70 15.15 19.07
CA ILE A 116 -11.58 15.92 17.82
C ILE A 116 -12.33 15.30 16.63
N LYS A 117 -13.20 14.31 16.85
CA LYS A 117 -13.97 13.62 15.80
C LYS A 117 -14.80 14.52 14.89
N ARG A 118 -15.06 15.76 15.36
CA ARG A 118 -15.72 16.81 14.59
C ARG A 118 -14.87 17.33 13.43
N VAL A 119 -13.55 17.16 13.51
CA VAL A 119 -12.55 17.64 12.55
C VAL A 119 -11.92 16.47 11.81
N ILE A 120 -11.43 15.46 12.53
CA ILE A 120 -10.80 14.25 11.95
C ILE A 120 -11.68 13.05 12.28
N LEU A 121 -12.17 12.35 11.26
CA LEU A 121 -13.02 11.17 11.45
C LEU A 121 -12.17 9.95 11.90
N PRO A 122 -12.45 9.34 13.06
CA PRO A 122 -11.80 8.08 13.47
C PRO A 122 -12.10 6.91 12.51
N GLU A 123 -13.11 7.06 11.66
CA GLU A 123 -13.49 6.07 10.65
C GLU A 123 -12.64 6.15 9.37
N LEU A 124 -11.71 7.11 9.27
CA LEU A 124 -10.82 7.17 8.10
C LEU A 124 -9.93 5.91 8.04
N PRO A 125 -9.59 5.42 6.84
CA PRO A 125 -8.78 4.21 6.67
C PRO A 125 -7.43 4.24 7.41
N MET A 126 -6.86 5.43 7.67
CA MET A 126 -5.60 5.58 8.39
C MET A 126 -5.71 5.29 9.90
N PHE A 127 -6.91 5.27 10.46
CA PHE A 127 -7.18 4.93 11.87
C PHE A 127 -7.78 3.54 12.05
N GLN A 128 -8.02 2.80 10.96
CA GLN A 128 -8.63 1.47 10.99
C GLN A 128 -7.56 0.38 10.84
N ARG A 129 -7.63 -0.66 11.68
CA ARG A 129 -6.72 -1.81 11.63
C ARG A 129 -7.11 -2.79 10.54
N GLY A 130 -6.10 -3.40 9.93
CA GLY A 130 -6.23 -4.53 9.00
C GLY A 130 -6.28 -4.13 7.52
N ILE A 131 -5.81 -5.05 6.67
CA ILE A 131 -5.82 -4.91 5.20
C ILE A 131 -7.25 -4.99 4.63
N TYR A 132 -8.18 -5.46 5.44
CA TYR A 132 -9.61 -5.22 5.30
C TYR A 132 -9.89 -3.73 5.53
N ARG A 133 -9.42 -2.91 4.58
CA ARG A 133 -10.15 -1.73 4.14
C ARG A 133 -11.48 -2.25 3.64
N ILE A 134 -12.37 -2.59 4.57
CA ILE A 134 -13.79 -2.74 4.31
C ILE A 134 -14.20 -1.33 3.90
N GLN A 135 -13.97 -1.05 2.62
CA GLN A 135 -14.87 -0.24 1.84
C GLN A 135 -16.18 -1.04 1.76
N THR A 136 -16.82 -1.32 2.91
CA THR A 136 -18.23 -0.91 2.92
C THR A 136 -18.16 0.52 2.44
N PRO A 137 -18.91 0.91 1.41
CA PRO A 137 -19.06 2.30 1.08
C PRO A 137 -19.73 2.92 2.31
N PHE A 138 -18.95 3.19 3.36
CA PHE A 138 -19.13 4.37 4.15
C PHE A 138 -19.08 5.42 3.09
N GLU A 139 -20.26 5.93 2.75
CA GLU A 139 -20.39 7.26 2.19
C GLU A 139 -19.67 8.15 3.20
N LEU A 140 -18.35 8.26 3.02
CA LEU A 140 -17.51 9.16 3.76
C LEU A 140 -18.22 10.50 3.62
N SER A 141 -18.63 11.04 4.76
CA SER A 141 -19.48 12.21 4.84
C SER A 141 -18.95 13.26 3.87
N SER A 142 -19.80 13.68 2.92
CA SER A 142 -19.49 14.80 2.02
C SER A 142 -19.52 16.13 2.74
N ASP A 143 -19.73 16.13 4.06
CA ASP A 143 -19.72 17.32 4.88
C ASP A 143 -18.31 17.85 4.95
N LEU A 144 -18.16 19.08 4.48
CA LEU A 144 -16.98 19.88 4.69
C LEU A 144 -16.73 20.02 6.20
N ARG A 145 -15.62 19.48 6.70
CA ARG A 145 -15.18 19.69 8.09
C ARG A 145 -13.95 20.54 8.08
N PHE A 146 -14.01 21.64 8.81
CA PHE A 146 -12.88 22.52 9.00
C PHE A 146 -12.70 22.77 10.49
N GLY A 147 -11.47 22.68 10.95
CA GLY A 147 -11.11 22.95 12.33
C GLY A 147 -9.64 23.25 12.47
N LYS A 148 -9.27 23.65 13.69
CA LYS A 148 -7.88 23.76 14.09
C LYS A 148 -7.58 22.70 15.13
N VAL A 149 -6.47 21.98 14.92
CA VAL A 149 -5.86 21.13 15.93
C VAL A 149 -4.59 21.84 16.36
N MET A 150 -4.56 22.29 17.62
CA MET A 150 -3.57 23.28 18.07
C MET A 150 -3.60 24.51 17.15
N ASP A 151 -2.48 24.87 16.54
CA ASP A 151 -2.37 25.98 15.57
C ASP A 151 -2.49 25.55 14.11
N THR A 152 -2.68 24.25 13.86
CA THR A 152 -2.68 23.64 12.52
C THR A 152 -4.07 23.61 11.90
N GLU A 153 -4.18 24.05 10.65
CA GLU A 153 -5.44 23.99 9.91
C GLU A 153 -5.68 22.59 9.36
N VAL A 154 -6.84 22.03 9.71
CA VAL A 154 -7.29 20.72 9.25
C VAL A 154 -8.59 20.89 8.47
N LEU A 155 -8.57 20.43 7.23
CA LEU A 155 -9.70 20.46 6.32
C LEU A 155 -9.97 19.05 5.82
N TYR A 156 -11.23 18.64 5.93
CA TYR A 156 -11.73 17.42 5.34
C TYR A 156 -12.82 17.78 4.34
N ASP A 157 -12.62 17.40 3.08
CA ASP A 157 -13.53 17.70 1.98
C ASP A 157 -13.61 16.49 1.03
N ASN A 158 -14.82 15.97 0.79
CA ASN A 158 -15.07 14.88 -0.16
C ASN A 158 -14.14 13.66 -0.01
N GLY A 159 -13.94 13.18 1.23
CA GLY A 159 -13.08 12.03 1.50
C GLY A 159 -11.58 12.33 1.56
N VAL A 160 -11.20 13.60 1.38
CA VAL A 160 -9.80 14.04 1.33
C VAL A 160 -9.45 14.81 2.60
N LEU A 161 -8.45 14.33 3.33
CA LEU A 161 -7.87 15.03 4.47
C LEU A 161 -6.73 15.94 3.99
N ARG A 162 -6.80 17.22 4.36
CA ARG A 162 -5.80 18.25 4.09
C ARG A 162 -5.30 18.85 5.40
N ILE A 163 -3.99 18.89 5.59
CA ILE A 163 -3.34 19.43 6.79
C ILE A 163 -2.25 20.40 6.34
N ASP A 164 -2.35 21.68 6.71
CA ASP A 164 -1.48 22.74 6.20
C ASP A 164 -1.35 22.78 4.66
N GLY A 165 -2.44 22.40 3.98
CA GLY A 165 -2.49 22.31 2.52
C GLY A 165 -1.84 21.04 1.93
N TYR A 166 -1.29 20.13 2.75
CA TYR A 166 -0.81 18.83 2.31
C TYR A 166 -1.96 17.83 2.21
N HIS A 167 -2.04 17.13 1.08
CA HIS A 167 -3.02 16.06 0.86
C HIS A 167 -2.57 14.77 1.56
N ILE A 168 -3.37 14.26 2.50
CA ILE A 168 -3.04 13.06 3.27
C ILE A 168 -4.15 12.04 3.06
N ALA A 169 -3.80 10.91 2.42
CA ALA A 169 -4.78 9.88 2.06
C ALA A 169 -4.51 8.51 2.71
N TYR A 170 -3.32 8.30 3.29
CA TYR A 170 -2.91 7.02 3.87
C TYR A 170 -1.69 7.19 4.78
N GLY A 171 -1.39 6.13 5.52
CA GLY A 171 -0.31 6.06 6.51
C GLY A 171 -0.84 5.88 7.93
N PRO A 172 0.06 5.76 8.93
CA PRO A 172 -0.34 5.57 10.31
C PRO A 172 -1.06 6.81 10.87
N GLY A 173 -2.35 6.67 11.19
CA GLY A 173 -3.17 7.75 11.72
C GLY A 173 -2.69 8.26 13.07
N ASN A 174 -2.26 7.38 13.99
CA ASN A 174 -1.79 7.79 15.30
C ASN A 174 -0.48 8.57 15.20
N LEU A 175 0.40 8.19 14.27
CA LEU A 175 1.61 8.96 13.99
C LEU A 175 1.26 10.36 13.48
N LEU A 176 0.31 10.48 12.55
CA LEU A 176 -0.15 11.79 12.10
C LEU A 176 -0.66 12.66 13.26
N MET A 177 -1.40 12.05 14.19
CA MET A 177 -1.87 12.76 15.39
C MET A 177 -0.72 13.24 16.27
N ARG A 178 0.34 12.45 16.44
CA ARG A 178 1.55 12.88 17.15
C ARG A 178 2.20 14.09 16.46
N TYR A 179 2.29 14.11 15.13
CA TYR A 179 2.76 15.28 14.38
C TYR A 179 1.91 16.53 14.64
N LEU A 180 0.58 16.39 14.61
CA LEU A 180 -0.36 17.51 14.81
C LEU A 180 -0.31 18.10 16.23
N LEU A 181 -0.07 17.25 17.23
CA LEU A 181 -0.05 17.63 18.64
C LEU A 181 1.34 18.10 19.10
N GLU A 182 2.38 17.80 18.34
CA GLU A 182 3.72 18.29 18.63
C GLU A 182 3.82 19.80 18.39
N ASN A 183 4.49 20.50 19.31
CA ASN A 183 4.76 21.94 19.20
C ASN A 183 5.90 22.25 18.21
N ARG A 184 5.75 21.83 16.96
CA ARG A 184 6.70 22.09 15.86
C ARG A 184 5.94 22.46 14.59
N PRO A 185 6.49 23.38 13.77
CA PRO A 185 5.84 23.80 12.55
C PRO A 185 5.80 22.70 11.49
N ASP A 186 4.89 22.85 10.52
CA ASP A 186 4.76 21.98 9.33
C ASP A 186 4.45 20.51 9.63
N PRO A 187 3.48 20.16 10.50
CA PRO A 187 3.15 18.77 10.80
C PRO A 187 2.73 17.97 9.55
N GLY A 188 1.93 18.58 8.66
CA GLY A 188 1.50 17.94 7.42
C GLY A 188 2.67 17.63 6.47
N GLY A 189 3.59 18.59 6.27
CA GLY A 189 4.75 18.41 5.42
C GLY A 189 5.80 17.46 6.00
N ARG A 190 5.95 17.43 7.34
CA ARG A 190 6.82 16.47 8.03
C ARG A 190 6.30 15.04 7.91
N PHE A 191 5.03 14.80 8.24
CA PHE A 191 4.39 13.50 8.06
C PHE A 191 4.50 13.04 6.59
N SER A 192 4.19 13.93 5.65
CA SER A 192 4.32 13.67 4.22
C SER A 192 5.73 13.22 3.81
N ARG A 193 6.79 13.83 4.35
CA ARG A 193 8.17 13.44 4.05
C ARG A 193 8.51 12.04 4.56
N ILE A 194 8.04 11.67 5.75
CA ILE A 194 8.18 10.30 6.27
C ILE A 194 7.49 9.30 5.35
N MET A 195 6.24 9.59 4.95
CA MET A 195 5.51 8.75 4.00
C MET A 195 6.28 8.59 2.69
N GLN A 196 6.87 9.67 2.15
CA GLN A 196 7.71 9.62 0.94
C GLN A 196 8.94 8.74 1.12
N GLN A 197 9.62 8.88 2.25
CA GLN A 197 10.88 8.21 2.51
C GLN A 197 10.73 6.73 2.84
N LEU A 198 9.67 6.34 3.54
CA LEU A 198 9.42 4.94 3.91
C LEU A 198 8.64 4.18 2.84
N LEU A 199 7.73 4.84 2.11
CA LEU A 199 6.89 4.19 1.09
C LEU A 199 7.29 4.52 -0.37
N GLY A 200 8.38 5.26 -0.58
CA GLY A 200 8.86 5.60 -1.93
C GLY A 200 7.95 6.57 -2.71
N LEU A 201 7.20 7.44 -2.02
CA LEU A 201 6.28 8.38 -2.68
C LEU A 201 7.02 9.57 -3.28
N SER A 202 6.53 10.11 -4.40
CA SER A 202 7.15 11.30 -5.02
C SER A 202 6.72 12.58 -4.31
N ALA A 203 7.64 13.55 -4.20
CA ALA A 203 7.33 14.88 -3.67
C ALA A 203 6.19 15.59 -4.43
N LYS A 204 5.98 15.32 -5.72
CA LYS A 204 4.88 15.89 -6.52
C LYS A 204 3.49 15.42 -6.08
N ASP A 205 3.41 14.32 -5.33
CA ASP A 205 2.14 13.69 -4.94
C ASP A 205 1.58 14.27 -3.65
N LEU A 206 2.41 15.02 -2.92
CA LEU A 206 2.09 15.56 -1.60
C LEU A 206 2.37 17.07 -1.50
N SER A 207 3.14 17.65 -2.43
CA SER A 207 3.50 19.09 -2.44
C SER A 207 2.49 20.02 -3.11
N GLN A 208 1.25 19.57 -3.35
CA GLN A 208 0.24 20.50 -3.82
C GLN A 208 -0.26 21.37 -2.66
N ARG A 209 0.50 22.42 -2.32
CA ARG A 209 -0.09 23.68 -1.88
C ARG A 209 -0.95 24.20 -3.04
N GLU A 210 -2.11 23.60 -3.24
CA GLU A 210 -3.16 24.18 -4.06
C GLU A 210 -3.55 25.48 -3.36
N ARG A 211 -3.07 26.60 -3.92
CA ARG A 211 -3.66 27.91 -3.65
C ARG A 211 -5.17 27.76 -3.84
N LEU A 212 -5.93 28.06 -2.80
CA LEU A 212 -7.38 28.27 -2.88
C LEU A 212 -7.69 29.23 -4.05
N PRO A 213 -8.77 29.00 -4.82
CA PRO A 213 -8.92 29.56 -6.14
C PRO A 213 -9.28 31.04 -6.09
N VAL A 214 -8.55 31.86 -6.86
CA VAL A 214 -9.11 33.09 -7.42
C VAL A 214 -9.06 32.98 -8.94
N THR A 215 -10.25 32.99 -9.54
CA THR A 215 -10.63 33.26 -10.93
C THR A 215 -10.50 32.17 -12.02
N PRO A 216 -11.43 32.20 -13.01
CA PRO A 216 -11.77 31.06 -13.84
C PRO A 216 -10.79 30.94 -15.01
N SER A 217 -10.03 29.85 -15.05
CA SER A 217 -9.23 29.54 -16.22
C SER A 217 -9.49 28.10 -16.67
N ASN A 218 -9.85 27.96 -17.95
CA ASN A 218 -10.14 26.72 -18.67
C ASN A 218 -8.90 25.82 -18.81
N ARG A 219 -8.42 25.22 -17.72
CA ARG A 219 -7.41 24.16 -17.78
C ARG A 219 -7.89 22.92 -17.05
N LYS A 220 -8.43 21.98 -17.83
CA LYS A 220 -8.80 20.61 -17.45
C LYS A 220 -7.58 19.68 -17.48
N TRP A 221 -6.81 19.51 -16.41
CA TRP A 221 -5.86 18.39 -16.18
C TRP A 221 -5.54 18.42 -14.66
N GLU A 222 -5.49 17.37 -13.84
CA GLU A 222 -5.63 15.92 -13.94
C GLU A 222 -5.86 15.37 -12.53
N GLY A 223 -7.03 14.76 -12.26
CA GLY A 223 -7.24 13.97 -11.06
C GLY A 223 -6.67 12.56 -11.27
N GLY A 224 -5.42 12.35 -10.87
CA GLY A 224 -4.79 11.04 -10.89
C GLY A 224 -5.33 10.15 -9.77
N PHE A 225 -6.11 9.13 -10.13
CA PHE A 225 -6.41 7.99 -9.27
C PHE A 225 -5.12 7.40 -8.70
N ARG A 226 -5.03 7.22 -7.38
CA ARG A 226 -3.97 6.45 -6.73
C ARG A 226 -4.55 5.60 -5.62
N LEU A 227 -4.28 4.30 -5.71
CA LEU A 227 -4.70 3.32 -4.74
C LEU A 227 -3.66 3.20 -3.65
N ALA A 228 -4.11 2.95 -2.43
CA ALA A 228 -3.20 2.76 -1.32
C ALA A 228 -2.53 1.37 -1.41
N GLY A 229 -1.20 1.35 -1.41
CA GLY A 229 -0.37 0.15 -1.61
C GLY A 229 0.52 0.16 -2.85
N SER A 230 0.40 1.14 -3.75
CA SER A 230 1.35 1.28 -4.87
C SER A 230 2.64 1.94 -4.38
N VAL A 231 3.75 1.20 -4.42
CA VAL A 231 5.09 1.72 -4.14
C VAL A 231 5.72 2.12 -5.48
N ARG A 232 6.28 3.33 -5.57
CA ARG A 232 7.17 3.68 -6.69
C ARG A 232 8.63 3.51 -6.24
N PRO A 233 9.53 3.14 -7.16
CA PRO A 233 10.94 3.05 -6.85
C PRO A 233 11.47 4.41 -6.40
N PHE A 234 12.26 4.37 -5.32
CA PHE A 234 12.92 5.52 -4.72
C PHE A 234 13.81 6.26 -5.73
N LEU A 235 13.63 7.58 -5.87
CA LEU A 235 14.55 8.44 -6.62
C LEU A 235 15.22 9.43 -5.67
N LEU A 236 16.38 9.04 -5.16
CA LEU A 236 17.43 9.97 -4.76
C LEU A 236 18.79 9.45 -5.28
N GLY A 237 19.21 10.00 -6.42
CA GLY A 237 20.56 10.53 -6.63
C GLY A 237 21.81 9.69 -6.35
N SER A 238 21.76 8.37 -6.22
CA SER A 238 22.96 7.52 -6.22
C SER A 238 22.77 6.30 -7.11
N GLU A 239 23.78 6.00 -7.93
CA GLU A 239 23.84 4.93 -8.94
C GLU A 239 23.67 3.49 -8.42
N SER A 240 23.28 3.30 -7.17
CA SER A 240 22.89 2.01 -6.60
C SER A 240 21.39 1.99 -6.30
N SER A 241 20.63 1.35 -7.18
CA SER A 241 19.21 1.02 -6.99
C SER A 241 19.07 0.04 -5.82
N PHE A 242 18.95 0.53 -4.60
CA PHE A 242 18.55 -0.31 -3.47
C PHE A 242 17.04 -0.61 -3.59
N PRO A 243 16.59 -1.86 -3.44
CA PRO A 243 15.17 -2.20 -3.52
C PRO A 243 14.40 -1.55 -2.37
N ASP A 244 13.10 -1.37 -2.58
CA ASP A 244 12.23 -0.73 -1.59
C ASP A 244 12.28 -1.46 -0.24
N PRO A 245 12.44 -0.73 0.87
CA PRO A 245 12.48 -1.33 2.20
C PRO A 245 11.13 -1.99 2.56
N PRO A 246 11.09 -2.89 3.56
CA PRO A 246 9.91 -3.70 3.86
C PRO A 246 9.11 -3.09 4.98
N PHE A 247 8.77 -1.82 4.77
CA PHE A 247 7.92 -1.11 5.69
C PHE A 247 6.47 -1.38 5.36
N ASP A 248 5.76 -1.92 6.33
CA ASP A 248 4.30 -1.91 6.37
C ASP A 248 3.84 -0.87 7.40
N TRP A 249 2.53 -0.61 7.45
CA TRP A 249 1.98 0.27 8.46
C TRP A 249 0.63 -0.21 8.98
N GLU A 250 0.45 0.00 10.28
CA GLU A 250 -0.83 -0.04 10.98
C GLU A 250 -1.19 1.38 11.43
N PRO A 251 -2.43 1.63 11.90
CA PRO A 251 -2.80 2.91 12.48
C PRO A 251 -1.80 3.45 13.52
N GLU A 252 -1.21 2.55 14.30
CA GLU A 252 -0.27 2.83 15.39
C GLU A 252 1.11 3.29 14.90
N GLY A 253 1.56 2.87 13.72
CA GLY A 253 2.91 3.18 13.25
C GLY A 253 3.36 2.35 12.06
N PHE A 254 4.62 2.57 11.68
CA PHE A 254 5.29 1.74 10.69
C PHE A 254 5.93 0.53 11.34
N GLU A 255 6.17 -0.51 10.55
CA GLU A 255 6.78 -1.74 11.00
C GLU A 255 7.72 -2.29 9.95
N LEU A 256 8.76 -2.97 10.40
CA LEU A 256 9.74 -3.65 9.58
C LEU A 256 9.42 -5.14 9.54
N VAL A 257 9.36 -5.70 8.33
CA VAL A 257 9.24 -7.16 8.12
C VAL A 257 10.56 -7.72 7.63
N VAL A 258 11.08 -8.71 8.36
CA VAL A 258 12.33 -9.42 8.06
C VAL A 258 12.06 -10.90 7.83
N LEU A 259 12.78 -11.50 6.88
CA LEU A 259 12.73 -12.94 6.61
C LEU A 259 13.91 -13.64 7.29
N ASP A 260 13.66 -14.71 8.03
CA ASP A 260 14.76 -15.58 8.50
C ASP A 260 15.18 -16.63 7.47
N ASN A 261 16.17 -17.45 7.83
CA ASN A 261 16.70 -18.53 6.97
C ASN A 261 15.67 -19.61 6.63
N LYS A 262 14.56 -19.69 7.37
CA LYS A 262 13.44 -20.60 7.15
C LYS A 262 12.26 -19.89 6.47
N GLN A 263 12.44 -18.66 6.00
CA GLN A 263 11.41 -17.81 5.41
C GLN A 263 10.27 -17.43 6.37
N GLN A 264 10.50 -17.54 7.69
CA GLN A 264 9.55 -17.00 8.67
C GLN A 264 9.66 -15.48 8.70
N ARG A 265 8.52 -14.82 8.89
CA ARG A 265 8.37 -13.37 8.86
C ARG A 265 8.39 -12.82 10.26
N HIS A 266 9.44 -12.10 10.58
CA HIS A 266 9.62 -11.40 11.85
C HIS A 266 9.18 -9.95 11.66
N ARG A 267 8.12 -9.55 12.34
CA ARG A 267 7.55 -8.21 12.30
C ARG A 267 7.98 -7.44 13.55
N MET A 268 8.59 -6.28 13.36
CA MET A 268 9.07 -5.42 14.45
C MET A 268 8.57 -3.99 14.25
N PRO A 269 7.97 -3.35 15.26
CA PRO A 269 7.55 -1.96 15.17
C PRO A 269 8.74 -1.01 15.01
N LEU A 270 8.56 -0.01 14.16
CA LEU A 270 9.46 1.15 14.08
C LEU A 270 9.11 2.17 15.18
N PRO A 271 9.95 3.21 15.39
CA PRO A 271 9.63 4.25 16.35
C PRO A 271 8.28 4.90 16.01
N LYS A 272 7.41 5.04 17.01
CA LYS A 272 6.10 5.73 16.90
C LYS A 272 6.21 7.21 17.26
N SER A 273 7.21 7.58 18.06
CA SER A 273 7.58 8.97 18.30
C SER A 273 7.91 9.67 16.96
N SER A 274 7.26 10.81 16.72
CA SER A 274 7.45 11.64 15.54
C SER A 274 8.89 12.11 15.38
N ARG A 275 9.59 12.40 16.49
CA ARG A 275 11.01 12.78 16.48
C ARG A 275 11.92 11.60 16.18
N ALA A 276 11.67 10.46 16.82
CA ALA A 276 12.47 9.25 16.60
C ALA A 276 12.31 8.71 15.18
N ILE A 277 11.10 8.72 14.61
CA ILE A 277 10.89 8.25 13.23
C ILE A 277 11.52 9.20 12.20
N GLU A 278 11.58 10.52 12.47
CA GLU A 278 12.34 11.49 11.66
C GLU A 278 13.84 11.17 11.66
N ALA A 279 14.41 10.92 12.84
CA ALA A 279 15.82 10.55 12.95
C ALA A 279 16.10 9.20 12.26
N PHE A 280 15.26 8.19 12.53
CA PHE A 280 15.35 6.88 11.90
C PHE A 280 15.33 6.99 10.38
N THR A 281 14.37 7.72 9.81
CA THR A 281 14.24 7.86 8.35
C THR A 281 15.39 8.64 7.73
N ALA A 282 15.90 9.68 8.40
CA ALA A 282 17.08 10.41 7.93
C ALA A 282 18.30 9.49 7.84
N ILE A 283 18.59 8.75 8.91
CA ILE A 283 19.71 7.81 8.97
C ILE A 283 19.50 6.66 7.98
N TRP A 284 18.31 6.06 7.93
CA TRP A 284 18.00 4.92 7.06
C TRP A 284 18.27 5.25 5.59
N ASN A 285 17.95 6.48 5.17
CA ASN A 285 18.17 6.95 3.81
C ASN A 285 19.60 7.46 3.55
N GLY A 286 20.47 7.44 4.57
CA GLY A 286 21.87 7.84 4.44
C GLY A 286 22.11 9.35 4.41
N ARG A 287 21.15 10.18 4.85
CA ARG A 287 21.38 11.63 5.00
C ARG A 287 22.55 11.91 5.95
N ASP A 288 22.65 11.11 7.00
CA ASP A 288 23.67 11.23 8.04
C ASP A 288 24.89 10.33 7.74
N GLY A 289 25.03 9.88 6.50
CA GLY A 289 26.17 9.11 6.01
C GLY A 289 25.88 7.62 5.80
N SER A 290 26.56 7.05 4.79
CA SER A 290 26.37 5.65 4.37
C SER A 290 26.76 4.63 5.45
N ARG A 291 27.77 4.93 6.26
CA ARG A 291 28.20 4.07 7.38
C ARG A 291 27.12 3.97 8.45
N LEU A 292 26.55 5.10 8.85
CA LEU A 292 25.49 5.13 9.87
C LEU A 292 24.21 4.47 9.36
N ALA A 293 23.85 4.67 8.09
CA ALA A 293 22.76 3.95 7.45
C ALA A 293 22.93 2.43 7.48
N ARG A 294 24.13 1.93 7.10
CA ARG A 294 24.46 0.50 7.16
C ARG A 294 24.41 -0.05 8.58
N HIS A 295 24.87 0.73 9.56
CA HIS A 295 24.81 0.37 10.96
C HIS A 295 23.35 0.23 11.44
N LEU A 296 22.50 1.23 11.18
CA LEU A 296 21.08 1.21 11.53
C LEU A 296 20.33 0.05 10.87
N ARG A 297 20.57 -0.20 9.58
CA ARG A 297 19.96 -1.33 8.86
C ARG A 297 20.36 -2.68 9.46
N GLY A 298 21.63 -2.86 9.80
CA GLY A 298 22.13 -4.06 10.47
C GLY A 298 21.51 -4.27 11.86
N ILE A 299 21.41 -3.21 12.67
CA ILE A 299 20.70 -3.24 13.96
C ILE A 299 19.24 -3.64 13.75
N SER A 300 18.53 -2.94 12.87
CA SER A 300 17.10 -3.16 12.64
C SER A 300 16.82 -4.58 12.15
N PHE A 301 17.66 -5.12 11.27
CA PHE A 301 17.57 -6.50 10.80
C PHE A 301 17.72 -7.51 11.94
N ARG A 302 18.79 -7.39 12.74
CA ARG A 302 19.08 -8.36 13.80
C ARG A 302 18.13 -8.24 14.98
N TRP A 303 17.71 -7.02 15.30
CA TRP A 303 16.73 -6.77 16.36
C TRP A 303 15.36 -7.32 15.98
N ALA A 304 14.96 -7.19 14.71
CA ALA A 304 13.75 -7.84 14.21
C ALA A 304 13.82 -9.37 14.34
N LEU A 305 14.97 -9.99 14.02
CA LEU A 305 15.14 -11.44 14.18
C LEU A 305 15.11 -11.92 15.64
N SER A 306 15.56 -11.09 16.60
CA SER A 306 15.61 -11.48 18.01
C SER A 306 14.31 -11.22 18.76
N SER A 307 13.61 -10.12 18.41
CA SER A 307 12.51 -9.56 19.20
C SER A 307 11.23 -9.38 18.40
N GLY A 308 11.25 -9.63 17.10
CA GLY A 308 10.08 -9.52 16.23
C GLY A 308 9.05 -10.62 16.48
N ILE A 309 7.79 -10.29 16.24
CA ILE A 309 6.68 -11.24 16.32
C ILE A 309 6.60 -12.02 15.00
N ILE A 310 6.55 -13.34 15.08
CA ILE A 310 6.40 -14.18 13.87
C ILE A 310 4.96 -14.10 13.36
N GLN A 311 4.78 -13.57 12.15
CA GLN A 311 3.46 -13.39 11.52
C GLN A 311 3.48 -13.77 10.04
N SER A 312 2.81 -14.87 9.69
CA SER A 312 2.88 -15.48 8.35
C SER A 312 2.15 -14.69 7.26
N ASP A 313 1.24 -13.79 7.64
CA ASP A 313 0.46 -12.89 6.79
C ASP A 313 1.17 -11.53 6.55
N SER A 314 2.35 -11.31 7.13
CA SER A 314 3.12 -10.09 6.88
C SER A 314 3.72 -10.05 5.47
N VAL A 315 3.73 -8.86 4.87
CA VAL A 315 4.24 -8.63 3.52
C VAL A 315 5.71 -8.21 3.56
N ALA A 316 6.59 -9.01 2.97
CA ALA A 316 8.03 -8.81 3.08
C ALA A 316 8.65 -8.15 1.85
N ASN A 317 8.10 -8.35 0.65
CA ASN A 317 8.74 -7.89 -0.58
C ASN A 317 7.81 -7.11 -1.53
N PRO A 318 8.37 -6.31 -2.46
CA PRO A 318 7.58 -5.51 -3.39
C PRO A 318 6.62 -6.31 -4.26
N THR A 319 6.98 -7.56 -4.61
CA THR A 319 6.11 -8.43 -5.41
C THR A 319 4.85 -8.78 -4.63
N GLU A 320 4.98 -9.21 -3.37
CA GLU A 320 3.84 -9.49 -2.50
C GLU A 320 2.96 -8.25 -2.29
N ARG A 321 3.55 -7.06 -2.03
CA ARG A 321 2.80 -5.79 -1.91
C ARG A 321 1.97 -5.49 -3.15
N SER A 322 2.55 -5.68 -4.32
CA SER A 322 1.87 -5.43 -5.60
C SER A 322 0.66 -6.35 -5.81
N PHE A 323 0.73 -7.60 -5.33
CA PHE A 323 -0.40 -8.53 -5.38
C PHE A 323 -1.41 -8.29 -4.29
N LEU A 324 -0.99 -7.82 -3.12
CA LEU A 324 -1.90 -7.35 -2.08
C LEU A 324 -2.71 -6.15 -2.58
N LEU A 325 -2.06 -5.20 -3.26
CA LEU A 325 -2.72 -4.08 -3.93
C LEU A 325 -3.73 -4.59 -4.96
N LEU A 326 -3.30 -5.46 -5.89
CA LEU A 326 -4.19 -6.04 -6.90
C LEU A 326 -5.42 -6.71 -6.26
N ARG A 327 -5.20 -7.49 -5.19
CA ARG A 327 -6.28 -8.16 -4.46
C ARG A 327 -7.27 -7.14 -3.90
N SER A 328 -6.77 -6.07 -3.27
CA SER A 328 -7.64 -5.01 -2.72
C SER A 328 -8.51 -4.33 -3.77
N ILE A 329 -8.01 -4.15 -5.00
CA ILE A 329 -8.77 -3.55 -6.12
C ILE A 329 -9.91 -4.47 -6.55
N ILE A 330 -9.59 -5.76 -6.68
CA ILE A 330 -10.56 -6.77 -7.12
C ILE A 330 -11.67 -6.89 -6.08
N ASP A 331 -11.32 -6.96 -4.80
CA ASP A 331 -12.29 -7.10 -3.70
C ASP A 331 -13.15 -5.84 -3.54
N ALA A 332 -12.60 -4.64 -3.78
CA ALA A 332 -13.33 -3.38 -3.62
C ALA A 332 -14.24 -3.00 -4.80
N SER A 333 -14.04 -3.60 -5.99
CA SER A 333 -14.74 -3.19 -7.21
C SER A 333 -15.79 -4.22 -7.65
N PRO A 334 -17.10 -3.91 -7.61
CA PRO A 334 -18.13 -4.87 -8.02
C PRO A 334 -18.10 -5.20 -9.52
N ASN A 335 -17.46 -4.34 -10.32
CA ASN A 335 -17.30 -4.49 -11.77
C ASN A 335 -16.03 -5.27 -12.15
N ILE A 336 -15.22 -5.68 -11.16
CA ILE A 336 -14.04 -6.53 -11.36
C ILE A 336 -14.31 -7.85 -10.67
N LYS A 337 -14.16 -8.96 -11.39
CA LYS A 337 -14.40 -10.30 -10.85
C LYS A 337 -13.36 -11.29 -11.33
N MET A 338 -13.10 -12.30 -10.52
CA MET A 338 -12.36 -13.47 -10.94
C MET A 338 -13.31 -14.44 -11.65
N ASP A 339 -13.02 -14.74 -12.93
CA ASP A 339 -13.68 -15.77 -13.73
C ASP A 339 -12.67 -16.90 -13.98
N GLY A 340 -12.70 -17.92 -13.12
CA GLY A 340 -11.65 -18.93 -13.06
C GLY A 340 -10.28 -18.30 -12.77
N PHE A 341 -9.36 -18.44 -13.73
CA PHE A 341 -7.98 -17.92 -13.64
C PHE A 341 -7.77 -16.59 -14.37
N GLN A 342 -8.84 -15.83 -14.58
CA GLN A 342 -8.83 -14.61 -15.39
C GLN A 342 -9.56 -13.48 -14.65
N ILE A 343 -9.06 -12.25 -14.82
CA ILE A 343 -9.72 -11.06 -14.28
C ILE A 343 -10.69 -10.56 -15.34
N SER A 344 -11.99 -10.56 -15.05
CA SER A 344 -13.03 -9.94 -15.87
C SER A 344 -13.37 -8.55 -15.33
N ILE A 345 -13.51 -7.57 -16.22
CA ILE A 345 -13.70 -6.17 -15.89
C ILE A 345 -14.79 -5.59 -16.79
N ILE A 346 -15.85 -5.04 -16.20
CA ILE A 346 -16.85 -4.28 -16.94
C ILE A 346 -16.41 -2.81 -16.95
N GLY A 347 -15.98 -2.33 -18.12
CA GLY A 347 -15.55 -0.95 -18.30
C GLY A 347 -16.71 0.05 -18.35
N SER A 348 -16.42 1.32 -18.08
CA SER A 348 -17.35 2.46 -18.21
C SER A 348 -18.08 2.52 -19.56
N SER A 349 -17.49 1.99 -20.63
CA SER A 349 -18.06 1.96 -21.98
C SER A 349 -19.11 0.86 -22.18
N GLY A 350 -19.31 -0.01 -21.18
CA GLY A 350 -20.13 -1.21 -21.21
C GLY A 350 -19.41 -2.43 -21.79
N VAL A 351 -18.16 -2.30 -22.25
CA VAL A 351 -17.37 -3.42 -22.77
C VAL A 351 -16.81 -4.24 -21.62
N GLU A 352 -16.97 -5.57 -21.72
CA GLU A 352 -16.31 -6.51 -20.82
C GLU A 352 -14.87 -6.73 -21.32
N TRP A 353 -13.91 -6.67 -20.42
CA TRP A 353 -12.49 -6.89 -20.67
C TRP A 353 -11.99 -8.06 -19.87
N ARG A 354 -10.97 -8.74 -20.38
CA ARG A 354 -10.33 -9.87 -19.72
C ARG A 354 -8.84 -9.70 -19.69
N ILE A 355 -8.27 -9.86 -18.51
CA ILE A 355 -6.83 -9.96 -18.28
C ILE A 355 -6.50 -11.40 -17.91
N SER A 356 -5.51 -11.99 -18.57
CA SER A 356 -5.07 -13.37 -18.33
C SER A 356 -3.54 -13.45 -18.26
N ALA A 357 -3.04 -14.41 -17.48
CA ALA A 357 -1.62 -14.70 -17.44
C ALA A 357 -1.12 -15.21 -18.82
N GLY A 358 0.09 -14.79 -19.19
CA GLY A 358 0.71 -15.11 -20.47
C GLY A 358 1.40 -13.88 -21.08
N VAL A 359 2.05 -14.09 -22.23
CA VAL A 359 2.73 -13.00 -22.94
C VAL A 359 1.76 -12.39 -23.96
N GLY A 360 1.39 -11.14 -23.74
CA GLY A 360 0.53 -10.37 -24.63
C GLY A 360 1.29 -9.71 -25.79
N VAL A 361 0.58 -8.87 -26.54
CA VAL A 361 1.13 -8.11 -27.67
C VAL A 361 2.35 -7.30 -27.25
N HIS A 362 3.39 -7.32 -28.08
CA HIS A 362 4.68 -6.65 -27.85
C HIS A 362 5.38 -7.07 -26.54
N GLY A 363 5.13 -8.28 -26.04
CA GLY A 363 5.81 -8.80 -24.86
C GLY A 363 5.25 -8.30 -23.54
N ALA A 364 4.03 -7.75 -23.54
CA ALA A 364 3.34 -7.40 -22.29
C ALA A 364 3.25 -8.65 -21.37
N PRO A 365 3.38 -8.51 -20.05
CA PRO A 365 3.44 -9.65 -19.13
C PRO A 365 2.06 -10.27 -18.83
N TYR A 366 1.03 -9.79 -19.53
CA TYR A 366 -0.34 -10.25 -19.46
C TYR A 366 -1.03 -10.07 -20.80
N ILE A 367 -2.09 -10.84 -21.03
CA ILE A 367 -2.92 -10.78 -22.23
C ILE A 367 -4.19 -10.01 -21.92
N VAL A 368 -4.51 -8.98 -22.72
CA VAL A 368 -5.75 -8.18 -22.59
C VAL A 368 -6.64 -8.42 -23.80
N ARG A 369 -7.90 -8.83 -23.57
CA ARG A 369 -8.90 -9.04 -24.63
C ARG A 369 -10.22 -8.33 -24.33
N PRO A 370 -10.83 -7.68 -25.34
CA PRO A 370 -12.24 -7.30 -25.24
C PRO A 370 -13.13 -8.54 -25.41
N LEU A 371 -14.25 -8.53 -24.69
CA LEU A 371 -15.29 -9.55 -24.75
C LEU A 371 -16.58 -8.92 -25.28
N GLY A 372 -17.30 -9.72 -26.05
CA GLY A 372 -18.67 -9.49 -26.46
C GLY A 372 -19.59 -10.57 -25.93
N ARG A 373 -20.89 -10.28 -25.88
CA ARG A 373 -21.92 -11.29 -25.63
C ARG A 373 -22.92 -11.28 -26.77
N THR A 374 -23.16 -12.43 -27.38
CA THR A 374 -24.24 -12.57 -28.37
C THR A 374 -25.60 -12.39 -27.72
N LYS A 375 -26.66 -12.26 -28.53
CA LYS A 375 -28.04 -12.18 -28.03
C LYS A 375 -28.44 -13.43 -27.24
N GLU A 376 -27.87 -14.59 -27.56
CA GLU A 376 -28.07 -15.84 -26.80
C GLU A 376 -27.17 -15.95 -25.56
N GLY A 377 -26.42 -14.90 -25.21
CA GLY A 377 -25.54 -14.86 -24.05
C GLY A 377 -24.19 -15.56 -24.23
N LYS A 378 -23.81 -15.97 -25.45
CA LYS A 378 -22.51 -16.60 -25.70
C LYS A 378 -21.39 -15.57 -25.70
N THR A 379 -20.30 -15.86 -24.99
CA THR A 379 -19.11 -15.02 -24.96
C THR A 379 -18.32 -15.12 -26.27
N VAL A 380 -18.01 -13.96 -26.85
CA VAL A 380 -17.14 -13.81 -28.02
C VAL A 380 -15.85 -13.12 -27.59
N LEU A 381 -14.72 -13.80 -27.76
CA LEU A 381 -13.40 -13.24 -27.48
C LEU A 381 -12.86 -12.54 -28.72
N PHE A 382 -12.56 -11.25 -28.61
CA PHE A 382 -11.95 -10.48 -29.69
C PHE A 382 -10.42 -10.59 -29.64
N ARG A 383 -9.78 -10.12 -30.72
CA ARG A 383 -8.32 -10.05 -30.80
C ARG A 383 -7.79 -9.23 -29.62
N GLU A 384 -6.68 -9.69 -29.09
CA GLU A 384 -5.95 -9.00 -28.03
C GLU A 384 -5.55 -7.59 -28.43
N VAL A 385 -5.62 -6.69 -27.44
CA VAL A 385 -5.19 -5.30 -27.59
C VAL A 385 -3.81 -5.13 -26.99
N CYS A 386 -3.01 -4.27 -27.61
CA CYS A 386 -1.70 -3.92 -27.06
C CYS A 386 -1.91 -3.03 -25.83
N ALA A 387 -1.56 -3.59 -24.68
CA ALA A 387 -1.51 -2.93 -23.39
C ALA A 387 -0.05 -2.86 -22.88
N TYR A 388 0.91 -2.83 -23.81
CA TYR A 388 2.32 -2.75 -23.50
C TYR A 388 2.61 -1.50 -22.68
N ASP A 389 3.21 -1.71 -21.52
CA ASP A 389 3.89 -0.67 -20.77
C ASP A 389 5.41 -0.96 -20.82
N ALA A 390 6.21 0.09 -20.94
CA ALA A 390 7.67 0.01 -20.90
C ALA A 390 8.19 -0.05 -19.44
N ALA A 391 7.35 -0.44 -18.49
CA ALA A 391 7.64 -0.41 -17.06
C ALA A 391 8.00 -1.83 -16.57
N ASP A 392 9.00 -2.44 -17.19
CA ASP A 392 9.56 -3.73 -16.81
C ASP A 392 10.15 -3.75 -15.40
N GLU A 393 10.56 -2.58 -14.90
CA GLU A 393 11.00 -2.36 -13.53
C GLU A 393 9.89 -2.50 -12.48
N LEU A 394 8.62 -2.31 -12.85
CA LEU A 394 7.50 -2.39 -11.90
C LEU A 394 7.10 -3.85 -11.60
N PRO A 395 6.77 -4.17 -10.33
CA PRO A 395 6.16 -5.44 -9.98
C PRO A 395 4.92 -5.73 -10.84
N ILE A 396 4.76 -6.98 -11.28
CA ILE A 396 3.67 -7.34 -12.19
C ILE A 396 2.28 -7.08 -11.60
N GLY A 397 2.10 -7.22 -10.28
CA GLY A 397 0.84 -6.92 -9.60
C GLY A 397 0.41 -5.47 -9.79
N ASP A 398 1.35 -4.52 -9.74
CA ASP A 398 1.08 -3.09 -9.92
C ASP A 398 0.72 -2.77 -11.37
N ARG A 399 1.36 -3.45 -12.32
CA ARG A 399 1.06 -3.32 -13.74
C ARG A 399 -0.34 -3.84 -14.06
N ILE A 400 -0.72 -5.00 -13.50
CA ILE A 400 -2.07 -5.56 -13.63
C ILE A 400 -3.10 -4.64 -12.96
N ALA A 401 -2.81 -4.16 -11.74
CA ALA A 401 -3.67 -3.22 -11.01
C ALA A 401 -3.94 -1.94 -11.82
N THR A 402 -2.89 -1.34 -12.38
CA THR A 402 -2.97 -0.14 -13.23
C THR A 402 -3.81 -0.42 -14.47
N MET A 403 -3.60 -1.56 -15.12
CA MET A 403 -4.38 -1.97 -16.28
C MET A 403 -5.85 -2.19 -15.91
N ALA A 404 -6.12 -2.87 -14.80
CA ALA A 404 -7.47 -3.16 -14.36
C ALA A 404 -8.28 -1.88 -14.10
N LEU A 405 -7.69 -0.91 -13.40
CA LEU A 405 -8.31 0.40 -13.20
C LEU A 405 -8.49 1.19 -14.51
N SER A 406 -7.51 1.11 -15.41
CA SER A 406 -7.57 1.80 -16.70
C SER A 406 -8.70 1.26 -17.58
N LEU A 407 -8.95 -0.05 -17.54
CA LEU A 407 -10.04 -0.71 -18.24
C LEU A 407 -11.40 -0.48 -17.55
N LEU A 408 -11.41 -0.35 -16.22
CA LEU A 408 -12.61 0.05 -15.49
C LEU A 408 -13.11 1.43 -15.95
N ASN A 409 -12.19 2.36 -16.25
CA ASN A 409 -12.47 3.68 -16.84
C ASN A 409 -12.08 3.77 -18.32
N ASP A 410 -12.39 2.71 -19.08
CA ASP A 410 -11.99 2.56 -20.48
C ASP A 410 -12.43 3.70 -21.42
N GLU A 411 -13.55 4.39 -21.18
CA GLU A 411 -13.98 5.54 -22.00
C GLU A 411 -12.99 6.70 -21.91
N ASN A 412 -12.49 6.97 -20.71
CA ASN A 412 -11.50 8.02 -20.52
C ASN A 412 -10.12 7.56 -21.03
N THR A 413 -9.76 6.31 -20.76
CA THR A 413 -8.51 5.70 -21.24
C THR A 413 -8.44 5.68 -22.78
N ALA A 414 -9.54 5.39 -23.47
CA ALA A 414 -9.63 5.35 -24.93
C ALA A 414 -9.36 6.70 -25.62
N LYS A 415 -9.42 7.81 -24.88
CA LYS A 415 -9.03 9.14 -25.40
C LYS A 415 -7.52 9.27 -25.57
N ARG A 416 -6.74 8.44 -24.85
CA ARG A 416 -5.28 8.50 -24.78
C ARG A 416 -4.61 7.23 -25.31
N VAL A 417 -5.30 6.09 -25.25
CA VAL A 417 -4.78 4.78 -25.63
C VAL A 417 -5.58 4.23 -26.80
N ASP A 418 -5.01 4.32 -28.00
CA ASP A 418 -5.68 3.98 -29.26
C ASP A 418 -6.11 2.51 -29.33
N THR A 419 -5.34 1.59 -28.75
CA THR A 419 -5.64 0.14 -28.75
C THR A 419 -6.87 -0.19 -27.92
N ILE A 420 -7.10 0.52 -26.81
CA ILE A 420 -8.33 0.44 -26.02
C ILE A 420 -9.51 0.96 -26.83
N ARG A 421 -9.36 2.13 -27.48
CA ARG A 421 -10.39 2.69 -28.38
C ARG A 421 -10.76 1.71 -29.50
N MET A 422 -9.76 1.04 -30.09
CA MET A 422 -9.99 0.00 -31.11
C MET A 422 -10.75 -1.19 -30.53
N GLY A 423 -10.37 -1.69 -29.35
CA GLY A 423 -11.08 -2.78 -28.68
C GLY A 423 -12.56 -2.45 -28.42
N ILE A 424 -12.85 -1.24 -27.92
CA ILE A 424 -14.24 -0.76 -27.73
C ILE A 424 -15.00 -0.76 -29.05
N ASN A 425 -14.39 -0.20 -30.10
CA ASN A 425 -15.02 -0.11 -31.42
C ASN A 425 -15.26 -1.48 -32.05
N MET A 426 -14.37 -2.45 -31.84
CA MET A 426 -14.53 -3.81 -32.34
C MET A 426 -15.78 -4.47 -31.75
N VAL A 427 -15.96 -4.37 -30.43
CA VAL A 427 -17.12 -4.91 -29.73
C VAL A 427 -18.39 -4.17 -30.18
N LYS A 428 -18.39 -2.83 -30.12
CA LYS A 428 -19.57 -2.03 -30.46
C LYS A 428 -20.03 -2.24 -31.91
N ARG A 429 -19.11 -2.35 -32.87
CA ARG A 429 -19.45 -2.64 -34.29
C ARG A 429 -20.06 -4.02 -34.46
N HIS A 430 -19.45 -5.03 -33.85
CA HIS A 430 -19.93 -6.40 -33.97
C HIS A 430 -21.38 -6.56 -33.45
N PHE A 431 -21.75 -5.81 -32.41
CA PHE A 431 -23.11 -5.83 -31.86
C PHE A 431 -24.05 -4.75 -32.41
N SER A 432 -23.55 -3.70 -33.07
CA SER A 432 -24.41 -2.80 -33.86
C SER A 432 -24.90 -3.47 -35.15
N ASP A 433 -24.03 -4.25 -35.80
CA ASP A 433 -24.33 -4.91 -37.08
C ASP A 433 -25.30 -6.10 -36.92
N THR A 434 -25.46 -6.61 -35.69
CA THR A 434 -26.48 -7.64 -35.36
C THR A 434 -27.86 -7.06 -35.00
N ILE A 435 -27.99 -5.72 -34.94
CA ILE A 435 -29.29 -5.02 -34.76
C ILE A 435 -29.88 -4.61 -36.12
N HIS A 436 -29.04 -4.35 -37.12
CA HIS A 436 -29.46 -4.04 -38.50
C HIS A 436 -28.67 -4.92 -39.48
N PRO A 437 -29.23 -6.05 -39.94
CA PRO A 437 -28.56 -6.84 -40.97
C PRO A 437 -28.36 -5.98 -42.22
N PRO A 438 -27.22 -6.14 -42.93
CA PRO A 438 -27.01 -5.44 -44.20
C PRO A 438 -28.16 -5.79 -45.15
N ARG A 439 -28.76 -4.76 -45.74
CA ARG A 439 -29.89 -4.85 -46.67
C ARG A 439 -29.54 -5.60 -47.94
#